data_AF-A0A9E0DLI2-F1
#
_entry.id   AF-A0A9E0DLI2-F1
#
_cell.length_a   1.000
_cell.length_b   1.000
_cell.length_c   1.000
_cell.angle_alpha   90.00
_cell.angle_beta   90.00
_cell.angle_gamma   90.00
#
_symmetry.space_group_name_H-M   'P 1'
#
loop_
_entity.id
_entity.type
_entity.pdbx_description
1 polymer ?
#
loop_
_entity_poly.entity_id
_entity_poly.type
_entity_poly.pdbx_seq_one_letter_code
_entity_poly.pdbx_strand_id
1 'polypeptide(L)'
;SGTMARRLAHLLATCGMSAFYQHPGEALHGPLAAIGEGDVIIALSKAGKSQELNTFCKVAKERGAKVMAWTWYPDSPLGQLSDVVLQIRPDEKGEGEGVLPFGSTLANGAVGDALTLAAKQMRGFDLHTLTQTHPSGATSELVR
;
A
#
# COMPACT_ATOMS: atom_id res chain seq x y z
N SER A 1 0.09 10.11 -3.28
CA SER A 1 -0.25 8.70 -2.99
C SER A 1 0.77 7.69 -3.50
N GLY A 2 1.12 7.69 -4.80
CA GLY A 2 2.04 6.69 -5.37
C GLY A 2 3.38 6.55 -4.64
N THR A 3 4.03 7.66 -4.25
CA THR A 3 5.27 7.62 -3.46
C THR A 3 5.12 6.89 -2.12
N MET A 4 3.97 7.04 -1.45
CA MET A 4 3.71 6.36 -0.18
C MET A 4 3.36 4.89 -0.37
N ALA A 5 2.64 4.55 -1.44
CA ALA A 5 2.44 3.15 -1.81
C ALA A 5 3.77 2.46 -2.12
N ARG A 6 4.70 3.15 -2.80
CA ARG A 6 6.05 2.62 -3.07
C ARG A 6 6.85 2.41 -1.79
N ARG A 7 6.82 3.37 -0.86
CA ARG A 7 7.46 3.22 0.46
C ARG A 7 6.87 2.04 1.23
N LEU A 8 5.55 1.90 1.27
CA LEU A 8 4.87 0.79 1.94
C LEU A 8 5.29 -0.57 1.35
N ALA A 9 5.28 -0.70 0.01
CA ALA A 9 5.72 -1.93 -0.64
C ALA A 9 7.16 -2.30 -0.26
N HIS A 10 8.07 -1.31 -0.23
CA HIS A 10 9.45 -1.51 0.20
C HIS A 10 9.54 -2.03 1.66
N LEU A 11 8.79 -1.43 2.59
CA LEU A 11 8.80 -1.83 3.99
C LEU A 11 8.26 -3.25 4.20
N LEU A 12 7.17 -3.59 3.52
CA LEU A 12 6.60 -4.93 3.54
C LEU A 12 7.61 -5.96 3.00
N ALA A 13 8.26 -5.65 1.88
CA ALA A 13 9.29 -6.51 1.28
C ALA A 13 10.50 -6.71 2.20
N THR A 14 10.99 -5.65 2.83
CA THR A 14 12.06 -5.71 3.83
C THR A 14 11.69 -6.59 5.02
N CYS A 15 10.41 -6.62 5.41
CA CYS A 15 9.88 -7.49 6.47
C CYS A 15 9.44 -8.88 5.96
N GLY A 16 9.96 -9.34 4.82
CA GLY A 16 9.78 -10.69 4.31
C GLY A 16 8.44 -10.97 3.62
N MET A 17 7.64 -9.94 3.31
CA MET A 17 6.36 -10.09 2.60
C MET A 17 6.55 -9.84 1.10
N SER A 18 6.00 -10.70 0.25
CA SER A 18 5.99 -10.47 -1.21
C SER A 18 5.12 -9.25 -1.53
N ALA A 19 5.74 -8.10 -1.70
CA ALA A 19 5.07 -6.81 -1.90
C ALA A 19 5.79 -5.97 -2.94
N PHE A 20 5.04 -5.50 -3.94
CA PHE A 20 5.58 -4.72 -5.05
C PHE A 20 4.74 -3.47 -5.27
N TYR A 21 5.40 -2.39 -5.67
CA TYR A 21 4.70 -1.19 -6.13
C TYR A 21 4.33 -1.34 -7.60
N GLN A 22 3.06 -1.10 -7.91
CA GLN A 22 2.56 -1.05 -9.28
C GLN A 22 1.91 0.31 -9.57
N HIS A 23 2.36 0.99 -10.62
CA HIS A 23 1.67 2.19 -11.10
C HIS A 23 0.39 1.78 -11.84
N PRO A 24 -0.80 2.33 -11.49
CA PRO A 24 -2.08 1.87 -12.03
C PRO A 24 -2.21 2.09 -13.53
N GLY A 25 -1.64 3.18 -14.06
CA GLY A 25 -1.63 3.46 -15.49
C GLY A 25 -0.82 2.45 -16.30
N GLU A 26 0.26 1.91 -15.74
CA GLU A 26 1.08 0.89 -16.41
C GLU A 26 0.51 -0.52 -16.24
N ALA A 27 -0.16 -0.76 -15.11
CA ALA A 27 -0.69 -2.07 -14.74
C ALA A 27 -1.67 -2.62 -15.78
N LEU A 28 -2.47 -1.73 -16.36
CA LEU A 28 -3.48 -2.04 -17.37
C LEU A 28 -2.88 -2.45 -18.73
N HIS A 29 -1.55 -2.34 -18.91
CA HIS A 29 -0.83 -2.66 -20.14
C HIS A 29 0.07 -3.90 -20.01
N GLY A 30 -0.28 -4.85 -19.14
CA GLY A 30 0.43 -6.13 -19.02
C GLY A 30 0.61 -6.62 -17.58
N PRO A 31 1.18 -5.82 -16.66
CA PRO A 31 1.51 -6.27 -15.30
C PRO A 31 0.33 -6.85 -14.51
N LEU A 32 -0.90 -6.43 -14.80
CA LEU A 32 -2.12 -7.00 -14.23
C LEU A 32 -2.25 -8.51 -14.43
N ALA A 33 -1.58 -9.08 -15.44
CA ALA A 33 -1.53 -10.52 -15.68
C ALA A 33 -0.96 -11.31 -14.49
N ALA A 34 -0.09 -10.69 -13.68
CA ALA A 34 0.54 -11.31 -12.52
C ALA A 34 -0.34 -11.29 -11.26
N ILE A 35 -1.49 -10.61 -11.28
CA ILE A 35 -2.39 -10.49 -10.14
C ILE A 35 -3.53 -11.51 -10.25
N GLY A 36 -3.81 -12.21 -9.16
CA GLY A 36 -4.87 -13.21 -9.10
C GLY A 36 -5.37 -13.52 -7.69
N GLU A 37 -5.96 -14.70 -7.54
CA GLU A 37 -6.51 -15.18 -6.27
C GLU A 37 -5.42 -15.28 -5.19
N GLY A 38 -5.75 -14.79 -3.99
CA GLY A 38 -4.83 -14.74 -2.85
C GLY A 38 -4.01 -13.45 -2.77
N ASP A 39 -3.94 -12.66 -3.84
CA ASP A 39 -3.28 -11.36 -3.80
C ASP A 39 -4.14 -10.29 -3.09
N VAL A 40 -3.46 -9.35 -2.45
CA VAL A 40 -4.06 -8.18 -1.80
C VAL A 40 -3.52 -6.91 -2.42
N ILE A 41 -4.42 -6.11 -2.98
CA ILE A 41 -4.13 -4.77 -3.50
C ILE A 41 -4.39 -3.74 -2.40
N ILE A 42 -3.37 -3.01 -1.99
CA ILE A 42 -3.50 -1.84 -1.11
C ILE A 42 -3.50 -0.58 -1.98
N ALA A 43 -4.67 0.01 -2.20
CA ALA A 43 -4.90 1.12 -3.10
C ALA A 43 -4.96 2.46 -2.35
N LEU A 44 -3.97 3.33 -2.54
CA LEU A 44 -3.91 4.65 -1.91
C LEU A 44 -4.47 5.73 -2.84
N SER A 45 -5.58 6.37 -2.45
CA SER A 45 -6.16 7.49 -3.19
C SER A 45 -6.94 8.42 -2.27
N LYS A 46 -6.48 9.68 -2.14
CA LYS A 46 -7.11 10.70 -1.28
C LYS A 46 -8.61 10.80 -1.56
N ALA A 47 -8.98 11.10 -2.79
CA ALA A 47 -10.37 11.28 -3.20
C ALA A 47 -11.09 9.97 -3.56
N GLY A 48 -10.35 8.88 -3.82
CA GLY A 48 -10.90 7.60 -4.28
C GLY A 48 -11.49 7.63 -5.70
N LYS A 49 -11.15 8.65 -6.50
CA LYS A 49 -11.78 8.94 -7.81
C LYS A 49 -10.87 8.77 -9.04
N SER A 50 -9.60 8.39 -8.88
CA SER A 50 -8.71 8.16 -10.06
C SER A 50 -9.26 7.03 -10.91
N GLN A 51 -9.47 7.30 -12.20
CA GLN A 51 -10.09 6.37 -13.13
C GLN A 51 -9.21 5.14 -13.37
N GLU A 52 -7.91 5.34 -13.53
CA GLU A 52 -6.93 4.28 -13.77
C GLU A 52 -6.85 3.35 -12.58
N LEU A 53 -6.79 3.91 -11.36
CA LEU A 53 -6.74 3.12 -10.13
C LEU A 53 -8.03 2.32 -9.90
N ASN A 54 -9.19 2.95 -10.11
CA ASN A 54 -10.48 2.26 -9.97
C ASN A 54 -10.63 1.13 -10.99
N THR A 55 -10.26 1.39 -12.25
CA THR A 55 -10.27 0.36 -13.31
C THR A 55 -9.33 -0.79 -12.95
N PHE A 56 -8.10 -0.48 -12.53
CA PHE A 56 -7.13 -1.48 -12.09
C PHE A 56 -7.67 -2.35 -10.94
N CYS A 57 -8.18 -1.73 -9.89
CA CYS A 57 -8.73 -2.45 -8.73
C CYS A 57 -9.92 -3.32 -9.13
N LYS A 58 -10.79 -2.84 -10.02
CA LYS A 58 -11.96 -3.60 -10.47
C LYS A 58 -11.54 -4.88 -11.19
N VAL A 59 -10.64 -4.76 -12.17
CA VAL A 59 -10.18 -5.92 -12.94
C VAL A 59 -9.34 -6.87 -12.07
N ALA A 60 -8.58 -6.34 -11.11
CA ALA A 60 -7.88 -7.18 -10.13
C ALA A 60 -8.86 -8.00 -9.27
N LYS A 61 -9.99 -7.41 -8.82
CA LYS A 61 -11.04 -8.16 -8.10
C LYS A 61 -11.71 -9.22 -8.95
N GLU A 62 -11.98 -8.94 -10.22
CA GLU A 62 -12.53 -9.92 -11.17
C GLU A 62 -11.60 -11.13 -11.34
N ARG A 63 -10.30 -10.96 -11.08
CA ARG A 63 -9.28 -12.03 -11.08
C ARG A 63 -9.10 -12.74 -9.72
N GLY A 64 -9.87 -12.36 -8.70
CA GLY A 64 -9.86 -12.99 -7.38
C GLY A 64 -9.03 -12.26 -6.31
N ALA A 65 -8.37 -11.14 -6.64
CA ALA A 65 -7.63 -10.36 -5.66
C ALA A 65 -8.59 -9.64 -4.69
N LYS A 66 -8.13 -9.38 -3.46
CA LYS A 66 -8.81 -8.52 -2.50
C LYS A 66 -8.29 -7.09 -2.58
N VAL A 67 -9.14 -6.11 -2.37
CA VAL A 67 -8.77 -4.68 -2.42
C VAL A 67 -8.99 -4.04 -1.05
N MET A 68 -7.94 -3.42 -0.54
CA MET A 68 -7.97 -2.52 0.62
C MET A 68 -7.77 -1.08 0.14
N ALA A 69 -8.74 -0.20 0.37
CA ALA A 69 -8.61 1.22 0.04
C ALA A 69 -8.08 2.03 1.22
N TRP A 70 -7.12 2.90 0.95
CA TRP A 70 -6.68 3.98 1.83
C TRP A 70 -7.14 5.30 1.24
N THR A 71 -8.20 5.87 1.81
CA THR A 71 -8.89 7.02 1.24
C THR A 71 -9.48 7.93 2.30
N TRP A 72 -9.82 9.17 1.94
CA TRP A 72 -10.54 10.09 2.83
C TRP A 72 -12.04 9.84 2.81
N TYR A 73 -12.55 9.27 1.72
CA TYR A 73 -13.97 9.16 1.45
C TYR A 73 -14.35 7.70 1.23
N PRO A 74 -14.84 6.99 2.27
CA PRO A 74 -15.31 5.61 2.13
C PRO A 74 -16.40 5.42 1.08
N ASP A 75 -17.23 6.44 0.85
CA ASP A 75 -18.29 6.42 -0.17
C ASP A 75 -17.81 6.73 -1.59
N SER A 76 -16.51 6.96 -1.78
CA SER A 76 -15.90 7.11 -3.11
C SER A 76 -16.03 5.83 -3.94
N PRO A 77 -15.90 5.91 -5.28
CA PRO A 77 -15.87 4.73 -6.14
C PRO A 77 -14.88 3.65 -5.66
N LEU A 78 -13.68 4.07 -5.25
CA LEU A 78 -12.66 3.13 -4.75
C LEU A 78 -13.08 2.50 -3.42
N GLY A 79 -13.65 3.30 -2.50
CA GLY A 79 -14.08 2.80 -1.20
C GLY A 79 -15.21 1.77 -1.33
N GLN A 80 -16.21 2.06 -2.15
CA GLN A 80 -17.34 1.15 -2.42
C GLN A 80 -16.92 -0.13 -3.16
N LEU A 81 -15.87 -0.07 -3.98
CA LEU A 81 -15.28 -1.23 -4.66
C LEU A 81 -14.49 -2.15 -3.70
N SER A 82 -13.96 -1.60 -2.61
CA SER A 82 -12.96 -2.27 -1.77
C SER A 82 -13.58 -3.24 -0.76
N ASP A 83 -12.87 -4.32 -0.44
CA ASP A 83 -13.26 -5.28 0.60
C ASP A 83 -13.03 -4.70 2.00
N VAL A 84 -12.02 -3.85 2.15
CA VAL A 84 -11.71 -3.13 3.39
C VAL A 84 -11.40 -1.68 3.06
N VAL A 85 -11.93 -0.74 3.85
CA VAL A 85 -11.60 0.68 3.74
C VAL A 85 -10.92 1.14 5.01
N LEU A 86 -9.71 1.68 4.87
CA LEU A 86 -9.02 2.39 5.93
C LEU A 86 -9.11 3.89 5.66
N GLN A 87 -9.91 4.58 6.47
CA GLN A 87 -10.07 6.02 6.34
C GLN A 87 -8.88 6.75 6.97
N ILE A 88 -8.07 7.42 6.14
CA ILE A 88 -6.88 8.18 6.60
C ILE A 88 -7.06 9.64 6.21
N ARG A 89 -7.81 10.40 7.03
CA ARG A 89 -8.16 11.80 6.77
C ARG A 89 -7.61 12.70 7.89
N PRO A 90 -6.43 13.32 7.71
CA PRO A 90 -6.00 14.39 8.61
C PRO A 90 -6.87 15.64 8.42
N ASP A 91 -6.65 16.66 9.26
CA ASP A 91 -7.35 17.95 9.15
C ASP A 91 -7.09 18.61 7.78
N GLU A 92 -8.18 18.93 7.06
CA GLU A 92 -8.14 19.51 5.72
C GLU A 92 -7.51 20.90 5.71
N LYS A 93 -7.64 21.66 6.80
CA LYS A 93 -6.98 22.97 6.94
C LYS A 93 -5.46 22.83 6.90
N GLY A 94 -4.95 21.76 7.52
CA GLY A 94 -3.54 21.38 7.49
C GLY A 94 -3.04 20.92 6.12
N GLU A 95 -3.96 20.65 5.19
CA GLU A 95 -3.68 20.22 3.80
C GLU A 95 -3.89 21.35 2.78
N GLY A 96 -3.91 22.62 3.23
CA GLY A 96 -4.19 23.75 2.34
C GLY A 96 -5.57 23.63 1.71
N GLU A 97 -6.61 23.58 2.55
CA GLU A 97 -8.00 23.33 2.17
C GLU A 97 -8.18 21.99 1.42
N GLY A 98 -7.45 20.97 1.87
CA GLY A 98 -7.54 19.63 1.31
C GLY A 98 -6.90 19.48 -0.08
N VAL A 99 -6.08 20.41 -0.56
CA VAL A 99 -5.46 20.36 -1.89
C VAL A 99 -4.07 19.73 -1.84
N LEU A 100 -3.22 20.22 -0.94
CA LEU A 100 -1.81 19.87 -0.83
C LEU A 100 -1.62 18.53 -0.11
N PRO A 101 -0.49 17.83 -0.33
CA PRO A 101 -0.24 16.51 0.28
C PRO A 101 0.74 16.61 1.46
N PHE A 102 0.40 17.39 2.50
CA PHE A 102 1.27 17.63 3.65
C PHE A 102 1.16 16.49 4.69
N GLY A 103 0.42 16.72 5.77
CA GLY A 103 0.17 15.75 6.83
C GLY A 103 -0.43 14.44 6.34
N SER A 104 -1.15 14.43 5.21
CA SER A 104 -1.74 13.24 4.62
C SER A 104 -0.68 12.24 4.17
N THR A 105 0.45 12.70 3.64
CA THR A 105 1.54 11.79 3.26
C THR A 105 2.22 11.21 4.50
N LEU A 106 2.41 12.01 5.54
CA LEU A 106 2.95 11.54 6.83
C LEU A 106 2.01 10.56 7.52
N ALA A 107 0.70 10.83 7.52
CA ALA A 107 -0.30 9.93 8.09
C ALA A 107 -0.32 8.58 7.38
N ASN A 108 -0.28 8.59 6.03
CA ASN A 108 -0.14 7.35 5.25
C ASN A 108 1.17 6.61 5.59
N GLY A 109 2.28 7.34 5.77
CA GLY A 109 3.56 6.77 6.18
C GLY A 109 3.49 6.08 7.54
N ALA A 110 2.97 6.77 8.55
CA ALA A 110 2.83 6.26 9.92
C ALA A 110 1.90 5.05 10.00
N VAL A 111 0.76 5.10 9.29
CA VAL A 111 -0.16 3.95 9.18
C VAL A 111 0.53 2.78 8.47
N GLY A 112 1.34 3.04 7.45
CA GLY A 112 2.15 2.02 6.78
C GLY A 112 3.18 1.35 7.68
N ASP A 113 3.83 2.13 8.54
CA ASP A 113 4.79 1.61 9.51
C ASP A 113 4.08 0.71 10.54
N ALA A 114 2.93 1.16 11.07
CA ALA A 114 2.12 0.38 12.00
C ALA A 114 1.58 -0.92 11.38
N LEU A 115 1.07 -0.85 10.15
CA LEU A 115 0.58 -2.02 9.42
C LEU A 115 1.71 -3.02 9.18
N THR A 116 2.87 -2.55 8.74
CA THR A 116 4.03 -3.42 8.48
C THR A 116 4.51 -4.09 9.76
N LEU A 117 4.59 -3.34 10.87
CA LEU A 117 4.97 -3.89 12.17
C LEU A 117 4.00 -4.96 12.65
N ALA A 118 2.69 -4.70 12.55
CA ALA A 118 1.66 -5.67 12.93
C ALA A 118 1.74 -6.94 12.07
N ALA A 119 1.85 -6.79 10.74
CA ALA A 119 1.96 -7.91 9.81
C ALA A 119 3.24 -8.73 10.06
N LYS A 120 4.37 -8.06 10.31
CA LYS A 120 5.65 -8.67 10.70
C LYS A 120 5.49 -9.53 11.95
N GLN A 121 4.88 -8.99 13.01
CA GLN A 121 4.65 -9.70 14.27
C GLN A 121 3.74 -10.92 14.09
N MET A 122 2.63 -10.76 13.35
CA MET A 122 1.69 -11.85 13.08
C MET A 122 2.32 -13.00 12.27
N ARG A 123 3.32 -12.69 11.44
CA ARG A 123 4.07 -13.68 10.65
C ARG A 123 5.27 -14.28 11.39
N GLY A 124 5.53 -13.86 12.63
CA GLY A 124 6.70 -14.31 13.39
C GLY A 124 8.03 -13.92 12.75
N PHE A 125 8.07 -12.86 11.93
CA PHE A 125 9.29 -12.43 11.26
C PHE A 125 10.25 -11.81 12.30
N ASP A 126 11.42 -12.41 12.46
CA ASP A 126 12.47 -11.95 13.35
C ASP A 126 13.60 -11.22 12.60
N LEU A 127 14.48 -10.55 13.35
CA LEU A 127 15.61 -9.87 12.75
C LEU A 127 16.63 -10.85 12.15
N HIS A 128 16.79 -12.04 12.71
CA HIS A 128 17.72 -13.04 12.17
C HIS A 128 17.38 -13.41 10.71
N THR A 129 16.10 -13.47 10.37
CA THR A 129 15.58 -13.69 9.01
C THR A 129 15.86 -12.50 8.06
N LEU A 130 16.07 -11.30 8.58
CA LEU A 130 16.44 -10.11 7.80
C LEU A 130 17.77 -10.30 7.04
N THR A 131 18.70 -11.07 7.60
CA THR A 131 20.00 -11.33 6.94
C THR A 131 19.85 -12.11 5.64
N GLN A 132 18.75 -12.86 5.47
CA GLN A 132 18.44 -13.59 4.24
C GLN A 132 17.84 -12.67 3.15
N THR A 133 17.09 -11.62 3.55
CA THR A 133 16.47 -10.66 2.62
C THR A 133 17.34 -9.44 2.33
N HIS A 134 18.36 -9.19 3.16
CA HIS A 134 19.36 -8.13 2.99
C HIS A 134 20.78 -8.72 3.03
N PRO A 135 21.23 -9.39 1.95
CA PRO A 135 22.51 -10.10 1.93
C PRO A 135 23.75 -9.18 1.89
N SER A 136 23.57 -7.87 1.71
CA SER A 136 24.66 -6.89 1.55
C SER A 136 24.39 -5.58 2.29
N GLY A 137 25.46 -4.86 2.62
CA GLY A 137 25.41 -3.55 3.27
C GLY A 137 25.33 -3.61 4.80
N ALA A 138 25.43 -2.44 5.44
CA ALA A 138 25.56 -2.28 6.89
C ALA A 138 24.41 -2.92 7.70
N THR A 139 23.22 -3.08 7.10
CA THR A 139 22.07 -3.70 7.77
C THR A 139 22.33 -5.15 8.16
N SER A 140 23.10 -5.92 7.37
CA SER A 140 23.46 -7.30 7.73
C SER A 140 24.53 -7.37 8.82
N GLU A 141 25.31 -6.31 9.00
CA GLU A 141 26.32 -6.19 10.06
C GLU A 141 25.68 -5.87 11.43
N LEU A 142 24.60 -5.08 11.44
CA LEU A 142 23.87 -4.69 12.66
C LEU A 142 23.06 -5.84 13.30
N VAL A 143 22.88 -6.95 12.57
CA VAL A 143 22.02 -8.08 12.95
C VAL A 143 22.85 -9.34 13.28
N ARG A 144 24.17 -9.29 13.08
CA ARG A 144 25.12 -10.32 13.54
C ARG A 144 25.56 -10.05 14.98
#